data_AF-A0A1Q4A4Y5-F1
#
_entry.id   AF-A0A1Q4A4Y5-F1
#
_cell.length_a   1.000
_cell.length_b   1.000
_cell.length_c   1.000
_cell.angle_alpha   90.00
_cell.angle_beta   90.00
_cell.angle_gamma   90.00
#
_symmetry.space_group_name_H-M   'P 1'
#
loop_
_entity.id
_entity.type
_entity.pdbx_description
1 polymer ?
#
loop_
_entity_poly.entity_id
_entity_poly.type
_entity_poly.pdbx_seq_one_letter_code
_entity_poly.pdbx_strand_id
1 'polypeptide(L)' 'MTLAVGILLLLNALFNVATWPTFLKRVARDPRARDAAGRATRFLRVHQILVGIALALAVVSAAAGVWMLVAA' A
#
# COMPACT_ATOMS: atom_id res chain seq x y z
N MET A 1 11.40 22.64 -7.99
CA MET A 1 10.91 21.30 -8.40
C MET A 1 10.91 20.33 -7.22
N THR A 2 11.97 20.31 -6.41
CA THR A 2 12.12 19.44 -5.21
C THR A 2 10.96 19.53 -4.22
N LEU A 3 10.47 20.74 -3.91
CA LEU A 3 9.30 20.92 -3.03
C LEU A 3 8.05 20.17 -3.52
N ALA A 4 7.68 20.35 -4.79
CA ALA A 4 6.51 19.71 -5.37
C ALA A 4 6.66 18.18 -5.39
N VAL A 5 7.84 17.68 -5.75
CA VAL A 5 8.15 16.24 -5.75
C VAL A 5 8.06 15.66 -4.34
N GLY A 6 8.66 16.33 -3.34
CA GLY A 6 8.61 15.91 -1.95
C GLY A 6 7.17 15.80 -1.42
N ILE A 7 6.35 16.83 -1.66
CA ILE A 7 4.94 16.84 -1.27
C ILE A 7 4.17 15.70 -1.95
N LEU A 8 4.36 15.50 -3.26
CA LEU A 8 3.67 14.44 -4.00
C LEU A 8 4.04 13.04 -3.50
N LEU A 9 5.31 12.80 -3.16
CA LEU A 9 5.77 11.54 -2.58
C LEU A 9 5.13 11.27 -1.20
N LEU A 10 5.04 12.30 -0.35
CA LEU A 10 4.37 12.18 0.95
C LEU A 10 2.86 11.94 0.82
N LEU A 11 2.18 12.64 -0.10
CA LEU A 11 0.76 12.41 -0.39
C LEU A 11 0.52 11.00 -0.95
N ASN A 12 1.41 10.50 -1.81
CA ASN A 12 1.36 9.13 -2.30
C ASN A 12 1.49 8.11 -1.15
N ALA A 13 2.46 8.32 -0.26
CA ALA A 13 2.63 7.46 0.91
C ALA A 13 1.37 7.46 1.81
N LEU A 14 0.83 8.65 2.09
CA LEU A 14 -0.39 8.82 2.88
C LEU A 14 -1.58 8.10 2.25
N PHE A 15 -1.78 8.26 0.94
CA PHE A 15 -2.85 7.60 0.21
C PHE A 15 -2.76 6.07 0.32
N ASN A 16 -1.56 5.51 0.14
CA ASN A 16 -1.35 4.06 0.20
C ASN A 16 -1.66 3.51 1.59
N VAL A 17 -1.15 4.16 2.65
CA VAL A 17 -1.36 3.73 4.04
C VAL A 17 -2.83 3.86 4.47
N ALA A 18 -3.53 4.91 4.01
CA ALA A 18 -4.94 5.12 4.35
C ALA A 18 -5.88 4.13 3.62
N THR A 19 -5.56 3.80 2.36
CA THR A 19 -6.50 3.10 1.48
C THR A 19 -6.31 1.58 1.51
N TRP A 20 -5.08 1.11 1.34
CA TRP A 20 -4.84 -0.31 1.06
C TRP A 20 -5.10 -1.26 2.23
N PRO A 21 -4.83 -0.93 3.50
CA PRO A 21 -5.17 -1.80 4.63
C PRO A 21 -6.68 -2.03 4.74
N THR A 22 -7.48 -0.98 4.54
CA THR A 22 -8.94 -1.07 4.57
C THR A 22 -9.46 -1.87 3.37
N PHE A 23 -8.89 -1.66 2.19
CA PHE A 23 -9.20 -2.45 1.01
C PHE A 23 -8.89 -3.94 1.22
N LEU A 24 -7.71 -4.29 1.74
CA LEU A 24 -7.34 -5.69 1.99
C LEU A 24 -8.26 -6.35 3.02
N LYS A 25 -8.69 -5.61 4.07
CA LYS A 25 -9.70 -6.10 5.03
C LYS A 25 -11.02 -6.46 4.34
N ARG A 26 -11.45 -5.68 3.34
CA ARG A 26 -12.65 -5.98 2.55
C ARG A 26 -12.45 -7.19 1.64
N VAL A 27 -11.32 -7.26 0.94
CA VAL A 27 -10.97 -8.41 0.09
C VAL A 27 -10.93 -9.71 0.90
N ALA A 28 -10.38 -9.69 2.11
CA ALA A 28 -10.31 -10.86 2.99
C ALA A 28 -11.68 -11.38 3.45
N ARG A 29 -12.75 -10.57 3.34
CA ARG A 29 -14.13 -10.93 3.66
C ARG A 29 -14.94 -11.36 2.43
N ASP A 30 -14.38 -11.24 1.22
CA ASP A 30 -15.04 -11.69 -0.01
C ASP A 30 -15.18 -13.22 0.02
N PRO A 31 -16.32 -13.80 -0.41
CA PRO A 31 -16.53 -15.25 -0.45
C PRO A 31 -15.44 -16.02 -1.21
N ARG A 32 -14.78 -15.39 -2.19
CA ARG A 32 -13.69 -15.99 -2.98
C ARG A 32 -12.37 -16.04 -2.24
N ALA A 33 -12.23 -15.36 -1.11
CA ALA A 33 -10.95 -15.20 -0.41
C ALA A 33 -10.45 -16.48 0.26
N ARG A 34 -11.38 -17.35 0.68
CA ARG A 34 -11.06 -18.61 1.34
C ARG A 34 -11.78 -19.79 0.69
N ASP A 35 -11.11 -20.93 0.66
CA ASP A 35 -11.71 -22.19 0.19
C ASP A 35 -12.62 -22.81 1.27
N ALA A 36 -13.25 -23.94 0.94
CA ALA A 36 -14.15 -24.65 1.86
C ALA A 36 -13.47 -25.11 3.17
N ALA A 37 -12.14 -25.28 3.17
CA ALA A 37 -11.35 -25.60 4.36
C ALA A 37 -10.83 -24.34 5.08
N GLY A 38 -11.27 -23.14 4.66
CA GLY A 38 -10.87 -21.87 5.24
C GLY A 38 -9.48 -21.39 4.82
N ARG A 39 -8.81 -22.02 3.86
CA ARG A 39 -7.46 -21.64 3.41
C ARG A 39 -7.51 -20.50 2.41
N ALA A 40 -6.49 -19.64 2.42
CA ALA A 40 -6.37 -18.53 1.49
C ALA A 40 -6.31 -19.03 0.03
N THR A 41 -7.22 -18.54 -0.81
CA THR A 41 -7.19 -18.83 -2.25
C THR A 41 -6.15 -17.97 -2.96
N ARG A 42 -5.93 -18.24 -4.25
CA ARG A 42 -5.08 -17.38 -5.10
C ARG A 42 -5.60 -15.94 -5.17
N PHE A 43 -6.92 -15.75 -5.13
CA PHE A 43 -7.54 -14.42 -5.10
C PHE A 43 -7.05 -13.61 -3.90
N LEU A 44 -7.12 -14.16 -2.68
CA LEU A 44 -6.63 -13.46 -1.49
C LEU A 44 -5.12 -13.26 -1.53
N ARG A 45 -4.35 -14.27 -1.96
CA ARG A 45 -2.89 -14.21 -1.98
C ARG A 45 -2.36 -13.13 -2.93
N VAL A 46 -2.94 -12.98 -4.12
CA VAL A 46 -2.55 -11.91 -5.07
C VAL A 46 -2.80 -10.54 -4.45
N HIS A 47 -3.97 -10.30 -3.85
CA HIS A 47 -4.26 -9.01 -3.24
C HIS A 47 -3.38 -8.69 -2.02
N GLN A 48 -3.01 -9.71 -1.23
CA GLN A 48 -2.03 -9.55 -0.15
C GLN A 48 -0.67 -9.10 -0.70
N ILE A 49 -0.19 -9.71 -1.79
CA ILE A 49 1.07 -9.34 -2.43
C ILE A 49 0.99 -7.91 -2.99
N LEU A 50 -0.08 -7.58 -3.73
CA LEU A 50 -0.26 -6.25 -4.31
C LEU A 50 -0.29 -5.15 -3.24
N VAL A 51 -1.06 -5.36 -2.16
CA VAL A 51 -1.11 -4.44 -1.03
C VAL A 51 0.23 -4.36 -0.31
N GLY A 52 0.93 -5.49 -0.14
CA GLY A 52 2.27 -5.52 0.46
C GLY A 52 3.27 -4.68 -0.32
N ILE A 53 3.29 -4.81 -1.64
CA ILE A 53 4.13 -3.99 -2.53
C ILE A 53 3.74 -2.51 -2.43
N ALA A 54 2.44 -2.20 -2.45
CA ALA A 54 1.96 -0.82 -2.34
C ALA A 54 2.39 -0.15 -1.02
N LEU A 55 2.34 -0.88 0.10
CA LEU A 55 2.80 -0.39 1.39
C LEU A 55 4.33 -0.27 1.46
N ALA A 56 5.08 -1.19 0.85
CA ALA A 56 6.54 -1.07 0.74
C ALA A 56 6.93 0.18 -0.07
N LEU A 57 6.26 0.42 -1.21
CA LEU A 57 6.44 1.63 -1.99
C LEU A 57 6.05 2.88 -1.20
N ALA A 58 5.01 2.83 -0.37
CA ALA A 58 4.64 3.94 0.51
C ALA A 58 5.77 4.31 1.48
N VAL A 59 6.45 3.33 2.07
CA VAL A 59 7.61 3.55 2.95
C VAL A 59 8.75 4.22 2.19
N VAL A 60 9.07 3.72 1.00
CA VAL A 60 10.12 4.31 0.14
C VAL A 60 9.74 5.74 -0.26
N SER A 61 8.50 5.98 -0.69
CA SER A 61 7.98 7.31 -1.02
C SER A 61 8.05 8.25 0.17
N ALA A 62 7.70 7.80 1.38
CA ALA A 62 7.79 8.61 2.58
C ALA A 62 9.24 9.02 2.88
N ALA A 63 10.17 8.07 2.86
CA ALA A 63 11.59 8.35 3.09
C ALA A 63 12.18 9.31 2.05
N ALA A 64 11.90 9.06 0.77
CA ALA A 64 12.35 9.93 -0.33
C ALA A 64 11.71 11.32 -0.26
N GLY A 65 10.42 11.40 0.08
CA GLY A 65 9.70 12.66 0.25
C GLY A 65 10.28 13.51 1.37
N VAL A 66 10.57 12.92 2.53
CA VAL A 66 11.25 13.61 3.63
C VAL A 66 12.64 14.08 3.18
N TRP A 67 13.44 13.20 2.58
CA TRP A 67 14.77 13.54 2.10
C TRP A 67 14.75 14.73 1.13
N MET A 68 13.81 14.75 0.18
CA MET A 68 13.64 15.86 -0.78
C MET A 68 13.29 17.21 -0.13
N LEU A 69 12.67 17.21 1.05
CA LEU A 69 12.25 18.43 1.73
C LEU A 69 13.30 18.96 2.71
N VAL A 70 14.21 18.11 3.19
CA VAL A 70 15.16 18.47 4.26
C VAL A 70 16.63 18.39 3.85
N ALA A 71 16.95 17.73 2.74
CA ALA A 71 18.33 17.41 2.38
C ALA A 71 18.67 17.53 0.88
N ALA A 72 17.71 17.80 -0.01
CA ALA A 72 17.90 17.87 -1.46
C ALA A 72 17.84 19.30 -2.04
#